data_AF-A0A430R8Q1-F1
#
_entry.id   AF-A0A430R8Q1-F1
#
_cell.length_a   1.000
_cell.length_b   1.000
_cell.length_c   1.000
_cell.angle_alpha   90.00
_cell.angle_beta   90.00
_cell.angle_gamma   90.00
#
_symmetry.space_group_name_H-M   'P 1'
#
loop_
_entity.id
_entity.type
_entity.pdbx_description
1 polymer ?
#
loop_
_entity_poly.entity_id
_entity_poly.type
_entity_poly.pdbx_seq_one_letter_code
_entity_poly.pdbx_strand_id
1 'polypeptide(L)' 'ERLEDRGVVEGLYAVKALMAWRERTGLELPIAEAVYQVVYEGLDPLKALSALMAREPKGE' A
#
# COMPACT_ATOMS: atom_id res chain seq x y z
N GLU A 1 18.34 -13.46 18.10
CA GLU A 1 17.61 -12.18 18.21
C GLU A 1 16.12 -12.51 18.25
N ARG A 2 15.37 -12.03 19.24
CA ARG A 2 13.92 -12.32 19.32
C ARG A 2 13.21 -11.42 18.31
N LEU A 3 12.13 -11.89 17.69
CA LEU A 3 11.32 -11.07 16.76
C LEU A 3 10.80 -9.78 17.44
N GLU A 4 10.64 -9.82 18.75
CA GLU A 4 10.25 -8.72 19.63
C GLU A 4 11.28 -7.56 19.66
N ASP A 5 12.56 -7.86 19.41
CA ASP A 5 13.66 -6.87 19.46
C ASP A 5 13.75 -6.03 18.17
N ARG A 6 13.01 -6.40 17.12
CA ARG A 6 13.13 -5.81 15.77
C ARG A 6 12.31 -4.54 15.55
N GLY A 7 11.62 -4.07 16.59
CA GLY A 7 10.79 -2.87 16.54
C GLY A 7 9.48 -3.06 15.75
N VAL A 8 8.61 -2.06 15.86
CA VAL A 8 7.31 -2.06 15.19
C VAL A 8 7.45 -1.51 13.78
N VAL A 9 6.82 -2.18 12.80
CA VAL A 9 6.70 -1.66 11.43
C VAL A 9 5.42 -0.83 11.31
N GLU A 10 5.50 0.44 11.68
CA GLU A 10 4.34 1.36 11.69
C GLU A 10 3.63 1.47 10.33
N GLY A 11 4.39 1.34 9.24
CA GLY A 11 3.86 1.39 7.87
C GLY A 11 2.76 0.36 7.58
N LEU A 12 2.80 -0.82 8.21
CA LEU A 12 1.74 -1.84 8.06
C LEU A 12 0.40 -1.34 8.63
N TYR A 13 0.44 -0.71 9.81
CA TYR A 13 -0.76 -0.14 10.43
C TYR A 13 -1.26 1.08 9.68
N ALA A 14 -0.35 1.95 9.24
CA ALA A 14 -0.69 3.14 8.46
C ALA A 14 -1.38 2.78 7.14
N VAL A 15 -0.84 1.83 6.38
CA VAL A 15 -1.44 1.44 5.08
C VAL A 15 -2.80 0.77 5.27
N LYS A 16 -2.99 -0.01 6.33
CA LYS A 16 -4.29 -0.60 6.67
C LYS A 16 -5.32 0.48 7.05
N ALA A 17 -4.92 1.50 7.80
CA ALA A 17 -5.78 2.64 8.12
C ALA A 17 -6.15 3.46 6.87
N LEU A 18 -5.23 3.62 5.92
CA LEU A 18 -5.49 4.30 4.65
C LEU A 18 -6.52 3.56 3.80
N MET A 19 -6.57 2.23 3.82
CA MET A 19 -7.62 1.48 3.11
C MET A 19 -9.02 1.74 3.70
N ALA A 20 -9.13 1.79 5.04
CA ALA A 20 -10.38 2.17 5.68
C ALA A 20 -10.78 3.63 5.37
N TRP A 21 -9.82 4.54 5.24
CA TRP A 21 -10.09 5.93 4.86
C TRP A 21 -10.52 6.05 3.40
N ARG A 22 -9.88 5.31 2.48
CA ARG A 22 -10.30 5.15 1.07
C ARG A 22 -11.75 4.71 0.97
N GLU A 23 -12.14 3.65 1.67
CA GLU A 23 -13.53 3.15 1.67
C GLU A 23 -14.54 4.21 2.11
N ARG A 24 -14.18 5.05 3.09
CA ARG A 24 -15.05 6.11 3.61
C ARG A 24 -15.14 7.34 2.71
N THR A 25 -14.08 7.64 1.95
CA THR A 25 -13.95 8.90 1.20
C THR A 25 -14.10 8.74 -0.30
N GLY A 26 -13.92 7.53 -0.83
CA GLY A 26 -13.84 7.29 -2.27
C GLY A 26 -12.59 7.86 -2.94
N LEU A 27 -11.59 8.31 -2.18
CA LEU A 27 -10.33 8.82 -2.72
C LEU A 27 -9.49 7.70 -3.31
N GLU A 28 -8.85 7.95 -4.44
CA GLU A 28 -7.84 7.04 -5.00
C GLU A 28 -6.50 7.22 -4.27
N LEU A 29 -5.94 6.13 -3.77
CA LEU A 29 -4.66 6.13 -3.07
C LEU A 29 -3.71 5.13 -3.72
N PRO A 30 -3.35 5.29 -5.01
CA PRO A 30 -2.76 4.22 -5.80
C PRO A 30 -1.46 3.65 -5.20
N ILE A 31 -0.63 4.50 -4.60
CA ILE A 31 0.61 4.04 -3.93
C ILE A 31 0.28 3.24 -2.66
N ALA A 32 -0.64 3.73 -1.82
CA ALA A 32 -1.02 3.03 -0.60
C ALA A 32 -1.75 1.71 -0.90
N GLU A 33 -2.58 1.69 -1.95
CA GLU A 33 -3.25 0.49 -2.45
C GLU A 33 -2.22 -0.55 -2.92
N ALA A 34 -1.23 -0.14 -3.72
CA ALA A 34 -0.17 -1.05 -4.16
C ALA A 34 0.65 -1.61 -2.98
N VAL A 35 0.99 -0.77 -1.99
CA VAL A 35 1.68 -1.23 -0.77
C VAL A 35 0.82 -2.23 0.00
N TYR A 36 -0.48 -1.95 0.16
CA TYR A 36 -1.42 -2.86 0.83
C TYR A 36 -1.47 -4.23 0.15
N GLN A 37 -1.59 -4.25 -1.19
CA GLN A 37 -1.61 -5.48 -1.98
C GLN A 37 -0.34 -6.31 -1.80
N VAL A 38 0.82 -5.67 -1.74
CA VAL A 38 2.09 -6.37 -1.51
C VAL A 38 2.15 -6.97 -0.10
N VAL A 39 1.88 -6.16 0.93
CA VAL A 39 2.14 -6.57 2.33
C VAL A 39 1.02 -7.39 2.97
N TYR A 40 -0.22 -7.28 2.47
CA TYR A 40 -1.39 -8.00 2.99
C TYR A 40 -1.96 -9.04 2.02
N GLU A 41 -1.83 -8.84 0.71
CA GLU A 41 -2.41 -9.74 -0.31
C GLU A 41 -1.35 -10.58 -1.04
N GLY A 42 -0.06 -10.37 -0.72
CA GLY A 42 1.04 -11.13 -1.30
C GLY A 42 1.30 -10.83 -2.78
N LEU A 43 0.86 -9.67 -3.28
CA LEU A 43 1.19 -9.25 -4.64
C LEU A 43 2.70 -9.09 -4.79
N ASP A 44 3.24 -9.60 -5.91
CA ASP A 44 4.65 -9.41 -6.24
C ASP A 44 4.99 -7.90 -6.36
N PRO A 45 6.02 -7.39 -5.68
CA PRO A 45 6.35 -5.96 -5.68
C PRO A 45 6.66 -5.40 -7.06
N LEU A 46 7.28 -6.19 -7.95
CA LEU A 46 7.58 -5.74 -9.31
C LEU A 46 6.30 -5.62 -10.14
N LYS A 47 5.34 -6.54 -9.96
CA LYS A 47 4.01 -6.41 -10.57
C LYS A 47 3.27 -5.18 -10.07
N ALA A 48 3.29 -4.92 -8.77
CA ALA A 48 2.67 -3.73 -8.18
C ALA A 48 3.28 -2.45 -8.75
N LEU A 49 4.61 -2.39 -8.84
CA LEU A 49 5.33 -1.27 -9.43
C LEU A 49 5.00 -1.09 -10.92
N SER A 50 5.01 -2.17 -11.72
CA SER A 50 4.66 -2.11 -13.14
C SER A 50 3.24 -1.58 -13.35
N ALA A 51 2.27 -2.00 -12.52
CA ALA A 51 0.90 -1.49 -12.59
C ALA A 51 0.82 0.01 -12.25
N LEU A 52 1.59 0.49 -11.26
CA LEU A 52 1.66 1.92 -10.93
C LEU A 52 2.22 2.75 -12.09
N MET A 53 3.27 2.26 -12.76
CA MET A 53 3.92 2.95 -13.88
C MET A 53 3.08 2.93 -15.16
N ALA A 54 2.19 1.95 -15.31
CA ALA A 54 1.28 1.83 -16.46
C ALA A 54 -0.01 2.66 -16.31
N ARG A 55 -0.20 3.37 -15.20
CA ARG A 55 -1.41 4.17 -14.97
C ARG A 55 -1.41 5.40 -15.88
N GLU A 56 -2.58 5.76 -16.38
CA GLU A 56 -2.77 6.99 -17.15
C GLU A 56 -2.34 8.21 -16.32
N PRO A 57 -1.58 9.15 -16.91
CA PRO A 57 -1.30 10.43 -16.28
C PRO A 57 -2.61 11.14 -15.94
N LYS A 58 -2.76 11.65 -14.73
CA LYS A 58 -3.82 12.63 -14.47
C LYS A 58 -3.42 13.92 -15.17
N GLY A 59 -4.36 14.52 -15.91
CA GLY A 59 -4.20 15.87 -16.42
C GLY A 59 -3.98 16.84 -15.25
N GLU A 60 -3.10 17.81 -15.46
CA GLU A 60 -2.87 18.93 -14.52
C GLU A 60 -4.08 19.87 -14.45
#